data_AF-A0A5P1R7W6-F1
#
_entry.id   AF-A0A5P1R7W6-F1
#
_cell.length_a   1.000
_cell.length_b   1.000
_cell.length_c   1.000
_cell.angle_alpha   90.00
_cell.angle_beta   90.00
_cell.angle_gamma   90.00
#
_symmetry.space_group_name_H-M   'P 1'
#
loop_
_entity.id
_entity.type
_entity.pdbx_description
1 polymer ?
#
loop_
_entity_poly.entity_id
_entity_poly.type
_entity_poly.pdbx_seq_one_letter_code
_entity_poly.pdbx_strand_id
1 'polypeptide(L)'
;MNDKILEGLSAQFTQVMNTLNNGAELPGQSQVRAMMQSALGKMDLVTRDEFDAQSAVLARTRTLVEQLEKRVEALEAKASTEQ
;
A
#
# COMPACT_ATOMS: atom_id res chain seq x y z
N MET A 1 6.57 -11.16 -1.45
CA MET A 1 6.95 -10.35 -2.64
C MET A 1 7.58 -9.00 -2.24
N ASN A 2 7.21 -8.44 -1.08
CA ASN A 2 7.78 -7.19 -0.54
C ASN A 2 9.24 -7.28 -0.06
N ASP A 3 9.75 -8.47 0.27
CA ASP A 3 11.11 -8.61 0.84
C ASP A 3 12.23 -8.28 -0.15
N LYS A 4 12.03 -8.62 -1.43
CA LYS A 4 13.01 -8.31 -2.50
C LYS A 4 13.15 -6.81 -2.75
N ILE A 5 12.11 -6.03 -2.49
CA ILE A 5 12.11 -4.57 -2.66
C ILE A 5 12.87 -3.91 -1.50
N LEU A 6 12.61 -4.37 -0.27
CA LEU A 6 13.32 -3.89 0.93
C LEU A 6 14.83 -4.17 0.85
N GLU A 7 15.21 -5.34 0.33
CA GLU A 7 16.60 -5.73 0.13
C GLU A 7 17.28 -4.92 -1.00
N GLY A 8 16.57 -4.64 -2.09
CA GLY A 8 17.07 -3.78 -3.16
C GLY A 8 17.25 -2.30 -2.75
N LEU A 9 16.37 -1.81 -1.86
CA LEU A 9 16.46 -0.48 -1.25
C LEU A 9 17.62 -0.38 -0.26
N SER A 10 17.81 -1.40 0.59
CA SER A 10 18.92 -1.41 1.55
C SER A 10 20.28 -1.48 0.85
N ALA A 11 20.39 -2.24 -0.24
CA ALA A 11 21.60 -2.31 -1.05
C ALA A 11 21.94 -0.96 -1.73
N GLN A 12 20.95 -0.30 -2.35
CA GLN A 12 21.15 1.03 -2.94
C GLN A 12 21.41 2.12 -1.88
N PHE A 13 20.77 2.05 -0.71
CA PHE A 13 21.03 2.97 0.39
C PHE A 13 22.44 2.81 0.97
N THR A 14 22.89 1.56 1.13
CA THR A 14 24.26 1.25 1.57
C THR A 14 25.30 1.75 0.57
N GLN A 15 25.02 1.63 -0.73
CA GLN A 15 25.87 2.18 -1.79
C GLN A 15 26.01 3.71 -1.68
N VAL A 16 24.91 4.43 -1.40
CA VAL A 16 24.92 5.89 -1.18
C VAL A 16 25.65 6.26 0.11
N MET A 17 25.44 5.52 1.20
CA MET A 17 26.15 5.75 2.46
C MET A 17 27.66 5.52 2.33
N ASN A 18 28.07 4.51 1.57
CA ASN A 18 29.48 4.23 1.30
C ASN A 18 30.14 5.32 0.43
N THR A 19 29.43 5.89 -0.55
CA THR A 19 29.96 7.02 -1.33
C THR A 19 30.08 8.29 -0.49
N LEU A 20 29.17 8.53 0.46
CA LEU A 20 29.27 9.66 1.41
C LEU A 20 30.41 9.49 2.43
N ASN A 21 30.64 8.27 2.94
CA ASN A 21 31.68 7.99 3.94
C ASN A 21 33.12 8.09 3.38
N ASN A 22 33.28 7.97 2.05
CA ASN A 22 34.58 8.08 1.37
C ASN A 22 34.97 9.53 1.02
N GLY A 23 34.25 10.54 1.53
CA GLY A 23 34.56 11.96 1.30
C GLY A 23 34.23 12.47 -0.10
N ALA A 24 33.42 11.74 -0.87
CA ALA A 24 32.94 12.20 -2.17
C ALA A 24 31.91 13.33 -1.99
N GLU A 25 31.91 14.30 -2.90
CA GLU A 25 30.89 15.35 -2.94
C GLU A 25 29.50 14.71 -3.00
N LEU A 26 28.55 15.29 -2.24
CA LEU A 26 27.15 14.87 -2.28
C LEU A 26 26.71 14.77 -3.76
N PRO A 27 26.09 13.65 -4.18
CA PRO A 27 25.58 13.55 -5.54
C PRO A 27 24.73 14.80 -5.84
N GLY A 28 25.01 15.45 -6.97
CA GLY A 28 24.34 16.70 -7.32
C GLY A 28 22.81 16.55 -7.30
N GLN A 29 22.09 17.67 -7.14
CA GLN A 29 20.63 17.68 -6.98
C GLN A 29 19.89 16.87 -8.07
N SER A 30 20.40 16.86 -9.29
CA SER A 30 19.86 16.06 -10.41
C SER A 30 20.02 14.56 -10.21
N GLN A 31 21.17 14.11 -9.72
CA GLN A 31 21.48 12.71 -9.45
C GLN A 31 20.60 12.18 -8.31
N VAL A 32 20.43 12.96 -7.24
CA VAL A 32 19.53 12.62 -6.13
C VAL A 32 18.08 12.50 -6.61
N ARG A 33 17.62 13.46 -7.44
CA ARG A 33 16.26 13.44 -8.00
C ARG A 33 16.02 12.22 -8.89
N ALA A 34 16.98 11.86 -9.73
CA ALA A 34 16.91 10.67 -10.58
C ALA A 34 16.86 9.37 -9.76
N MET A 35 17.65 9.28 -8.69
CA MET A 35 17.62 8.13 -7.77
C MET A 35 16.29 8.02 -7.04
N MET A 36 15.72 9.13 -6.55
CA MET A 36 14.38 9.13 -5.93
C MET A 36 13.29 8.75 -6.92
N GLN A 37 13.33 9.26 -8.14
CA GLN A 37 12.36 8.89 -9.19
C GLN A 37 12.48 7.40 -9.55
N SER A 38 13.70 6.87 -9.65
CA SER A 38 13.92 5.44 -9.91
C SER A 38 13.50 4.56 -8.73
N ALA A 39 13.68 5.02 -7.48
CA ALA A 39 13.21 4.32 -6.29
C ALA A 39 11.68 4.30 -6.19
N LEU A 40 11.03 5.44 -6.42
CA LEU A 40 9.57 5.55 -6.42
C LEU A 40 8.94 4.78 -7.59
N GLY A 41 9.57 4.78 -8.77
CA GLY A 41 9.11 3.98 -9.92
C GLY A 41 9.27 2.48 -9.75
N LYS A 42 10.11 2.01 -8.81
CA LYS A 42 10.24 0.59 -8.42
C LYS A 42 9.24 0.19 -7.34
N MET A 43 8.51 1.13 -6.76
CA MET A 43 7.42 0.85 -5.83
C MET A 43 6.12 0.68 -6.61
N ASP A 44 5.29 -0.29 -6.19
CA ASP A 44 3.93 -0.48 -6.74
C ASP A 44 2.99 0.61 -6.21
N LEU A 45 3.23 1.84 -6.68
CA LEU A 45 2.51 3.02 -6.25
C LEU A 45 1.20 3.13 -7.02
N VAL A 46 0.09 3.16 -6.29
CA VAL A 46 -1.19 3.60 -6.82
C VAL A 46 -1.34 5.11 -6.63
N THR A 47 -2.07 5.74 -7.53
CA THR A 47 -2.40 7.17 -7.38
C THR A 47 -3.28 7.38 -6.15
N ARG A 48 -3.29 8.62 -5.64
CA ARG A 48 -4.15 8.97 -4.51
C ARG A 48 -5.63 8.73 -4.85
N ASP A 49 -6.05 9.07 -6.06
CA ASP A 49 -7.43 8.93 -6.52
C ASP A 49 -7.84 7.44 -6.60
N GLU A 50 -6.96 6.55 -7.07
CA GLU A 50 -7.22 5.11 -7.08
C GLU A 50 -7.34 4.53 -5.67
N PHE A 51 -6.48 4.98 -4.74
CA PHE A 51 -6.57 4.59 -3.35
C PHE A 51 -7.90 5.04 -2.71
N ASP A 52 -8.30 6.28 -2.94
CA ASP A 52 -9.55 6.83 -2.40
C ASP A 52 -10.77 6.11 -3.01
N ALA A 53 -10.74 5.79 -4.29
CA ALA A 53 -11.77 4.99 -4.95
C ALA A 53 -11.90 3.59 -4.35
N GLN A 54 -10.78 2.87 -4.14
CA GLN A 54 -10.80 1.55 -3.51
C GLN A 54 -11.30 1.61 -2.07
N SER A 55 -10.91 2.64 -1.32
CA SER A 55 -11.38 2.87 0.05
C SER A 55 -12.89 3.07 0.11
N ALA A 56 -13.46 3.81 -0.84
CA ALA A 56 -14.91 4.00 -0.96
C ALA A 56 -15.65 2.70 -1.28
N VAL A 57 -15.11 1.88 -2.19
CA VAL A 57 -15.67 0.54 -2.51
C VAL A 57 -15.65 -0.37 -1.28
N LEU A 58 -14.56 -0.35 -0.52
CA LEU A 58 -14.42 -1.14 0.70
C LEU A 58 -15.45 -0.71 1.77
N ALA A 59 -15.59 0.60 1.98
CA ALA A 59 -16.59 1.14 2.92
C ALA A 59 -18.01 0.71 2.54
N ARG A 60 -18.37 0.82 1.25
CA ARG A 60 -19.67 0.39 0.75
C ARG A 60 -19.89 -1.11 0.94
N THR A 61 -18.88 -1.93 0.65
CA THR A 61 -18.95 -3.38 0.81
C THR A 61 -19.19 -3.76 2.28
N ARG A 62 -18.49 -3.10 3.21
CA ARG A 62 -18.71 -3.33 4.65
C ARG A 62 -20.15 -3.04 5.06
N THR A 63 -20.69 -1.90 4.65
CA THR A 63 -22.10 -1.56 4.93
C THR A 63 -23.07 -2.58 4.34
N LEU A 64 -22.82 -3.08 3.12
CA LEU A 64 -23.67 -4.09 2.50
C LEU A 64 -23.60 -5.43 3.24
N VAL A 65 -22.41 -5.84 3.70
CA VAL A 65 -22.24 -7.05 4.51
C VAL A 65 -23.04 -6.95 5.80
N GLU A 66 -22.91 -5.84 6.55
CA GLU A 66 -23.67 -5.63 7.79
C GLU A 66 -25.20 -5.66 7.57
N GLN A 67 -25.67 -5.16 6.42
CA GLN A 67 -27.10 -5.24 6.08
C GLN A 67 -27.54 -6.67 5.75
N LEU A 68 -26.71 -7.43 5.04
CA LEU A 68 -27.00 -8.82 4.71
C LEU A 68 -27.00 -9.69 5.97
N GLU A 69 -26.05 -9.49 6.87
CA GLU A 69 -26.00 -10.18 8.18
C GLU A 69 -27.31 -9.96 8.95
N LYS A 70 -27.77 -8.72 9.10
CA LYS A 70 -29.06 -8.42 9.76
C LYS A 70 -30.26 -9.07 9.07
N ARG A 71 -30.25 -9.15 7.75
CA ARG A 71 -31.33 -9.81 6.99
C ARG A 71 -31.33 -11.31 7.23
N VAL A 72 -30.16 -11.93 7.30
CA VAL A 72 -30.01 -13.35 7.59
C VAL A 72 -30.49 -13.64 9.02
N GLU A 73 -30.02 -12.88 10.02
CA GLU A 73 -30.48 -13.02 11.42
C GLU A 73 -32.01 -12.93 11.54
N ALA A 74 -32.62 -11.94 10.88
CA ALA A 74 -34.07 -11.78 10.90
C ALA A 74 -34.83 -12.95 10.24
N LEU A 75 -34.24 -13.58 9.22
CA LEU A 75 -34.82 -14.75 8.56
C LEU A 75 -34.65 -16.01 9.43
N GLU A 76 -33.48 -16.19 10.03
CA GLU A 76 -33.19 -17.30 10.95
C GLU A 76 -34.09 -17.25 12.19
N ALA A 77 -34.33 -16.06 12.76
CA ALA A 77 -35.25 -15.86 13.87
C ALA A 77 -36.71 -16.22 13.52
N LYS A 78 -37.15 -15.92 12.30
CA LYS A 78 -38.48 -16.31 11.82
C LYS A 78 -38.59 -17.82 11.62
N ALA A 79 -37.61 -18.42 10.97
CA ALA A 79 -37.59 -19.86 10.71
C ALA A 79 -37.56 -20.69 12.00
N SER A 80 -36.91 -20.20 13.06
CA SER A 80 -36.88 -20.84 14.38
C SER A 80 -38.15 -20.62 15.21
N THR A 81 -38.96 -19.62 14.90
CA THR A 81 -40.25 -19.38 15.57
C THR A 81 -41.40 -20.18 14.95
N GLU A 82 -41.24 -20.64 13.71
CA GLU A 82 -42.24 -21.43 12.95
C GLU A 82 -42.05 -22.96 13.08
N GLN A 83 -41.07 -23.42 13.87
CA GLN A 83 -40.86 -24.84 14.24
C GLN A 83 -41.30 -25.11 15.68
#